data_AF-A0A7J9W323-F1
#
_entry.id   AF-A0A7J9W323-F1
#
_cell.length_a   1.000
_cell.length_b   1.000
_cell.length_c   1.000
_cell.angle_alpha   90.00
_cell.angle_beta   90.00
_cell.angle_gamma   90.00
#
_symmetry.space_group_name_H-M   'P 1'
#
loop_
_entity.id
_entity.type
_entity.pdbx_description
1 polymer ?
#
loop_
_entity_poly.entity_id
_entity_poly.type
_entity_poly.pdbx_seq_one_letter_code
_entity_poly.pdbx_strand_id
1 'polypeptide(L)'
;MNAFCGELGKLEGLSDTQQPDVEPGDVAGAQRALSDVLGNFASTVSSTLQGLEGLPPAPEPAGEQAKQQLLDIFTPIEQQVADAQVNLDAAGPDDTQAIFDAGQTMTSIGTSMQQTGDPLGSIEDSPELSAAAAQAPNCQDIAIGP
;
A
#
# COMPACT_ATOMS: atom_id res chain seq x y z
N MET A 1 4.88 18.67 0.36
CA MET A 1 4.56 17.95 1.62
C MET A 1 3.07 17.68 1.78
N ASN A 2 2.16 18.66 1.84
CA ASN A 2 0.74 18.34 2.09
C ASN A 2 0.10 17.38 1.06
N ALA A 3 0.33 17.59 -0.24
CA ALA A 3 -0.19 16.68 -1.27
C ALA A 3 0.46 15.29 -1.19
N PHE A 4 1.78 15.23 -1.01
CA PHE A 4 2.53 14.00 -0.80
C PHE A 4 2.01 13.17 0.38
N CYS A 5 1.82 13.79 1.54
CA CYS A 5 1.23 13.13 2.70
C CYS A 5 -0.23 12.75 2.46
N GLY A 6 -1.01 13.59 1.76
CA GLY A 6 -2.39 13.25 1.39
C GLY A 6 -2.51 11.97 0.56
N GLU A 7 -1.53 11.70 -0.31
CA GLU A 7 -1.46 10.46 -1.07
C GLU A 7 -1.06 9.25 -0.20
N LEU A 8 -0.14 9.44 0.74
CA LEU A 8 0.27 8.41 1.68
C LEU A 8 -0.83 8.03 2.70
N GLY A 9 -1.61 8.99 3.17
CA GLY A 9 -2.71 8.75 4.12
C GLY A 9 -3.80 7.83 3.55
N LYS A 10 -3.91 7.69 2.22
CA LYS A 10 -4.80 6.70 1.59
C LYS A 10 -4.41 5.26 1.95
N LEU A 11 -3.11 5.00 2.18
CA LEU A 11 -2.60 3.69 2.53
C LEU A 11 -2.90 3.32 3.98
N GLU A 12 -3.01 4.28 4.89
CA GLU A 12 -3.37 3.99 6.30
C GLU A 12 -4.75 3.36 6.42
N GLY A 13 -5.69 3.79 5.56
CA GLY A 13 -7.03 3.21 5.46
C GLY A 13 -7.04 1.73 5.05
N LEU A 14 -5.95 1.19 4.49
CA LEU A 14 -5.84 -0.24 4.20
C LEU A 14 -5.75 -1.08 5.47
N SER A 15 -5.20 -0.55 6.56
CA SER A 15 -5.09 -1.25 7.84
C SER A 15 -6.44 -1.42 8.53
N ASP A 16 -7.44 -0.61 8.15
CA ASP A 16 -8.81 -0.68 8.65
C ASP A 16 -9.67 -1.68 7.86
N THR A 17 -9.12 -2.34 6.83
CA THR A 17 -9.85 -3.43 6.14
C THR A 17 -10.12 -4.57 7.12
N GLN A 18 -11.37 -4.57 7.58
CA GLN A 18 -11.89 -5.54 8.53
C GLN A 18 -11.79 -6.94 7.91
N GLN A 19 -11.26 -7.89 8.68
CA GLN A 19 -11.18 -9.28 8.23
C GLN A 19 -12.58 -9.73 7.77
N PRO A 20 -12.71 -10.27 6.54
CA PRO A 20 -14.00 -10.65 6.03
C PRO A 20 -14.63 -11.73 6.91
N ASP A 21 -15.91 -11.52 7.27
CA ASP A 21 -16.69 -12.50 8.02
C ASP A 21 -17.09 -13.62 7.05
N VAL A 22 -16.42 -14.77 7.16
CA VAL A 22 -16.64 -15.93 6.28
C VAL A 22 -17.14 -17.09 7.12
N GLU A 23 -18.26 -17.70 6.71
CA GLU A 23 -18.80 -18.87 7.39
C GLU A 23 -17.84 -20.07 7.28
N PRO A 24 -17.66 -20.86 8.36
CA PRO A 24 -16.83 -22.06 8.32
C PRO A 24 -17.29 -23.04 7.25
N GLY A 25 -16.43 -23.30 6.27
CA GLY A 25 -16.70 -24.20 5.14
C GLY A 25 -17.21 -23.53 3.87
N ASP A 26 -17.44 -22.21 3.87
CA ASP A 26 -17.77 -21.44 2.66
C ASP A 26 -16.49 -21.01 1.90
N VAL A 27 -15.94 -21.93 1.11
CA VAL A 27 -14.72 -21.69 0.32
C VAL A 27 -14.95 -20.60 -0.73
N ALA A 28 -16.10 -20.60 -1.39
CA ALA A 28 -16.45 -19.57 -2.36
C ALA A 28 -16.65 -18.19 -1.72
N GLY A 29 -17.19 -18.14 -0.50
CA GLY A 29 -17.23 -16.95 0.34
C GLY A 29 -15.83 -16.43 0.67
N ALA A 30 -14.93 -17.31 1.12
CA ALA A 30 -13.54 -16.98 1.41
C ALA A 30 -12.80 -16.43 0.18
N GLN A 31 -13.00 -17.04 -0.98
CA GLN A 31 -12.40 -16.62 -2.24
C GLN A 31 -12.85 -15.20 -2.63
N ARG A 32 -14.17 -14.93 -2.62
CA ARG A 32 -14.69 -13.58 -2.94
C ARG A 32 -14.19 -12.54 -1.96
N ALA A 33 -14.28 -12.84 -0.67
CA ALA A 33 -13.81 -11.98 0.39
C ALA A 33 -12.32 -11.60 0.24
N LEU A 34 -11.48 -12.59 -0.04
CA LEU A 34 -10.05 -12.35 -0.25
C LEU A 34 -9.79 -11.58 -1.56
N SER A 35 -10.54 -11.87 -2.63
CA SER A 35 -10.46 -11.10 -3.88
C SER A 35 -10.83 -9.63 -3.67
N ASP A 36 -11.88 -9.34 -2.90
CA ASP A 36 -12.29 -7.97 -2.56
C ASP A 36 -11.19 -7.23 -1.77
N VAL A 37 -10.55 -7.91 -0.80
CA VAL A 37 -9.43 -7.35 -0.04
C VAL A 37 -8.24 -7.05 -0.94
N LEU A 38 -7.85 -8.00 -1.81
CA LEU A 38 -6.74 -7.81 -2.75
C LEU A 38 -7.05 -6.67 -3.74
N GLY A 39 -8.27 -6.62 -4.27
CA GLY A 39 -8.70 -5.58 -5.20
C GLY A 39 -8.74 -4.19 -4.56
N ASN A 40 -9.24 -4.07 -3.33
CA ASN A 40 -9.21 -2.82 -2.59
C ASN A 40 -7.76 -2.37 -2.32
N PHE A 41 -6.88 -3.30 -1.95
CA PHE A 41 -5.47 -3.02 -1.74
C PHE A 41 -4.79 -2.54 -3.03
N ALA A 42 -4.89 -3.31 -4.12
CA ALA A 42 -4.30 -2.97 -5.40
C ALA A 42 -4.81 -1.62 -5.91
N SER A 43 -6.13 -1.38 -5.86
CA SER A 43 -6.72 -0.11 -6.30
C SER A 43 -6.25 1.08 -5.46
N THR A 44 -6.13 0.91 -4.13
CA THR A 44 -5.69 2.00 -3.25
C THR A 44 -4.22 2.32 -3.49
N VAL A 45 -3.36 1.30 -3.55
CA VAL A 45 -1.93 1.50 -3.85
C VAL A 45 -1.76 2.12 -5.21
N SER A 46 -2.45 1.62 -6.25
CA SER A 46 -2.41 2.18 -7.60
C SER A 46 -2.83 3.65 -7.63
N SER A 47 -3.90 4.01 -6.91
CA SER A 47 -4.33 5.42 -6.81
C SER A 47 -3.30 6.29 -6.08
N THR A 48 -2.64 5.78 -5.04
CA THR A 48 -1.57 6.49 -4.33
C THR A 48 -0.37 6.68 -5.25
N LEU A 49 0.06 5.66 -5.99
CA LEU A 49 1.19 5.76 -6.92
C LEU A 49 0.92 6.79 -8.01
N GLN A 50 -0.25 6.73 -8.65
CA GLN A 50 -0.67 7.71 -9.65
C GLN A 50 -0.73 9.13 -9.07
N GLY A 51 -1.21 9.26 -7.83
CA GLY A 51 -1.25 10.53 -7.13
C GLY A 51 0.15 11.09 -6.86
N LEU A 52 1.09 10.24 -6.42
CA LEU A 52 2.49 10.59 -6.21
C LEU A 52 3.17 10.99 -7.52
N GLU A 53 3.02 10.22 -8.59
CA GLU A 53 3.57 10.54 -9.93
C GLU A 53 2.99 11.84 -10.50
N GLY A 54 1.71 12.12 -10.20
CA GLY A 54 1.02 13.34 -10.61
C GLY A 54 1.44 14.60 -9.84
N LEU A 55 2.24 14.48 -8.78
CA LEU A 55 2.71 15.64 -8.03
C LEU A 55 3.70 16.47 -8.88
N PRO A 56 3.67 17.81 -8.75
CA PRO A 56 4.72 18.63 -9.31
C PRO A 56 6.08 18.24 -8.70
N PRO A 57 7.19 18.48 -9.42
CA PRO A 57 8.53 18.23 -8.90
C PRO A 57 8.70 18.84 -7.52
N ALA A 58 9.26 18.08 -6.59
CA ALA A 58 9.56 18.55 -5.27
C ALA A 58 10.56 19.71 -5.36
N PRO A 59 10.39 20.75 -4.52
CA PRO A 59 11.31 21.89 -4.50
C PRO A 59 12.72 21.48 -4.09
N GLU A 60 12.84 20.42 -3.27
CA GLU A 60 14.09 19.90 -2.76
C GLU A 60 14.39 18.49 -3.33
N PRO A 61 15.65 18.17 -3.68
CA PRO A 61 16.02 16.85 -4.22
C PRO A 61 15.65 15.67 -3.32
N ALA A 62 15.72 15.85 -2.00
CA ALA A 62 15.36 14.82 -1.03
C ALA A 62 13.86 14.44 -1.11
N GLY A 63 12.99 15.37 -1.49
CA GLY A 63 11.56 15.09 -1.67
C GLY A 63 11.28 14.27 -2.94
N GLU A 64 12.03 14.53 -4.02
CA GLU A 64 11.99 13.69 -5.21
C GLU A 64 12.54 12.30 -4.94
N GLN A 65 13.62 12.19 -4.17
CA GLN A 65 14.19 10.90 -3.78
C GLN A 65 13.20 10.08 -2.94
N ALA A 66 12.53 10.68 -1.95
CA ALA A 66 11.53 9.99 -1.13
C ALA A 66 10.33 9.54 -1.97
N LYS A 67 9.83 10.39 -2.87
CA LYS A 67 8.79 10.01 -3.84
C LYS A 67 9.23 8.80 -4.67
N GLN A 68 10.45 8.82 -5.18
CA GLN A 68 10.91 7.77 -6.07
C GLN A 68 11.17 6.45 -5.34
N GLN A 69 11.68 6.50 -4.11
CA GLN A 69 11.77 5.31 -3.25
C GLN A 69 10.39 4.68 -3.01
N LEU A 70 9.36 5.48 -2.70
CA LEU A 70 8.01 4.96 -2.52
C LEU A 70 7.48 4.31 -3.80
N LEU A 71 7.68 4.93 -4.96
CA LEU A 71 7.28 4.36 -6.25
C LEU A 71 7.98 3.02 -6.51
N ASP A 72 9.29 2.94 -6.28
CA ASP A 72 10.07 1.71 -6.46
C ASP A 72 9.63 0.59 -5.52
N ILE A 73 9.17 0.91 -4.32
CA ILE A 73 8.73 -0.05 -3.31
C ILE A 73 7.32 -0.55 -3.61
N PHE A 74 6.39 0.38 -3.84
CA PHE A 74 4.96 0.07 -3.91
C PHE A 74 4.50 -0.41 -5.29
N THR A 75 5.18 -0.04 -6.39
CA THR A 75 4.85 -0.54 -7.74
C THR A 75 4.91 -2.07 -7.84
N PRO A 76 6.01 -2.75 -7.44
CA PRO A 76 6.05 -4.21 -7.52
C PRO A 76 5.09 -4.88 -6.54
N ILE A 77 4.73 -4.22 -5.44
CA ILE A 77 3.73 -4.71 -4.48
C ILE A 77 2.33 -4.67 -5.10
N GLU A 78 1.95 -3.54 -5.71
CA GLU A 78 0.66 -3.38 -6.39
C GLU A 78 0.48 -4.45 -7.47
N GLN A 79 1.50 -4.67 -8.29
CA GLN A 79 1.48 -5.70 -9.33
C GLN A 79 1.29 -7.11 -8.76
N GLN A 80 2.02 -7.46 -7.71
CA GLN A 80 1.89 -8.78 -7.07
C GLN A 80 0.48 -9.01 -6.49
N VAL A 81 -0.13 -7.98 -5.90
CA VAL A 81 -1.49 -8.08 -5.38
C VAL A 81 -2.51 -8.19 -6.50
N ALA A 82 -2.38 -7.38 -7.54
CA ALA A 82 -3.26 -7.43 -8.70
C ALA A 82 -3.19 -8.82 -9.39
N ASP A 83 -1.99 -9.35 -9.57
CA ASP A 83 -1.80 -10.70 -10.13
C ASP A 83 -2.39 -11.78 -9.24
N ALA A 84 -2.21 -11.68 -7.91
CA ALA A 84 -2.82 -12.61 -6.96
C ALA A 84 -4.35 -12.57 -7.01
N GLN A 85 -4.95 -11.37 -7.13
CA GLN A 85 -6.38 -11.20 -7.29
C GLN A 85 -6.88 -11.86 -8.59
N VAL A 86 -6.22 -11.59 -9.71
CA VAL A 86 -6.59 -12.15 -11.02
C VAL A 86 -6.51 -13.68 -11.01
N ASN A 87 -5.46 -14.24 -10.40
CA ASN A 87 -5.31 -15.69 -10.26
C ASN A 87 -6.39 -16.29 -9.36
N LEU A 88 -6.73 -15.61 -8.26
CA LEU A 88 -7.79 -16.03 -7.35
C LEU A 88 -9.17 -15.97 -8.03
N ASP A 89 -9.45 -14.93 -8.82
CA ASP A 89 -10.71 -14.78 -9.55
C ASP A 89 -10.86 -15.78 -10.70
N ALA A 90 -9.74 -16.19 -11.31
CA ALA A 90 -9.72 -17.22 -12.34
C ALA A 90 -9.85 -18.64 -11.78
N ALA A 91 -9.65 -18.83 -10.47
CA ALA A 91 -9.68 -20.13 -9.82
C ALA A 91 -11.11 -20.67 -9.65
N GLY A 92 -11.23 -22.01 -9.61
CA GLY A 92 -12.52 -22.66 -9.38
C GLY A 92 -13.08 -22.37 -7.97
N PRO A 93 -14.41 -22.47 -7.76
CA PRO A 93 -15.09 -22.07 -6.52
C PRO A 93 -14.71 -22.86 -5.26
N ASP A 94 -13.91 -23.92 -5.40
CA ASP A 94 -13.42 -24.78 -4.32
C ASP A 94 -11.88 -24.87 -4.32
N ASP A 95 -11.20 -23.98 -5.04
CA ASP A 95 -9.74 -23.99 -5.16
C ASP A 95 -9.07 -23.40 -3.92
N THR A 96 -8.98 -24.24 -2.89
CA THR A 96 -8.30 -23.91 -1.64
C THR A 96 -6.81 -23.60 -1.80
N GLN A 97 -6.16 -24.05 -2.88
CA GLN A 97 -4.77 -23.67 -3.16
C GLN A 97 -4.67 -22.23 -3.62
N ALA A 98 -5.56 -21.79 -4.51
CA ALA A 98 -5.60 -20.40 -4.94
C ALA A 98 -5.80 -19.42 -3.77
N ILE A 99 -6.69 -19.76 -2.82
CA ILE A 99 -6.89 -18.96 -1.60
C ILE A 99 -5.61 -18.93 -0.74
N PHE A 100 -4.94 -20.08 -0.58
CA PHE A 100 -3.70 -20.17 0.19
C PHE A 100 -2.57 -19.37 -0.45
N ASP A 101 -2.39 -19.47 -1.76
CA ASP A 101 -1.36 -18.75 -2.51
C ASP A 101 -1.58 -17.23 -2.44
N ALA A 102 -2.83 -16.78 -2.59
CA ALA A 102 -3.20 -15.38 -2.40
C ALA A 102 -2.90 -14.87 -0.97
N GLY A 103 -3.20 -15.67 0.05
CA GLY A 103 -2.84 -15.35 1.44
C GLY A 103 -1.31 -15.31 1.69
N GLN A 104 -0.55 -16.18 1.02
CA GLN A 104 0.91 -16.15 1.06
C GLN A 104 1.47 -14.88 0.40
N THR A 105 0.90 -14.44 -0.73
CA THR A 105 1.30 -13.17 -1.36
C THR A 105 1.18 -12.00 -0.38
N MET A 106 0.04 -11.89 0.32
CA MET A 106 -0.15 -10.85 1.35
C MET A 106 0.89 -10.93 2.48
N THR A 107 1.20 -12.14 2.93
CA THR A 107 2.23 -12.38 3.96
C THR A 107 3.63 -11.97 3.49
N SER A 108 3.97 -12.30 2.23
CA SER A 108 5.23 -11.93 1.59
C SER A 108 5.38 -10.42 1.43
N ILE A 109 4.28 -9.73 1.07
CA ILE A 109 4.25 -8.27 0.97
C ILE A 109 4.49 -7.65 2.33
N GLY A 110 3.77 -8.09 3.37
CA GLY A 110 3.98 -7.59 4.74
C GLY A 110 5.43 -7.78 5.20
N THR A 111 6.03 -8.92 4.87
CA THR A 111 7.45 -9.19 5.16
C THR A 111 8.39 -8.27 4.37
N SER A 112 8.11 -8.05 3.09
CA SER A 112 8.90 -7.17 2.23
C SER A 112 8.86 -5.73 2.74
N MET A 113 7.67 -5.22 3.10
CA MET A 113 7.51 -3.89 3.68
C MET A 113 8.30 -3.71 4.98
N GLN A 114 8.34 -4.75 5.84
CA GLN A 114 9.17 -4.71 7.06
C GLN A 114 10.67 -4.71 6.77
N GLN A 115 11.12 -5.32 5.67
CA GLN A 115 12.53 -5.40 5.29
C GLN A 115 13.04 -4.16 4.56
N THR A 116 12.14 -3.42 3.92
CA THR A 116 12.46 -2.22 3.13
C THR A 116 12.95 -1.04 3.98
N GLY A 117 12.75 -1.08 5.31
CA GLY A 117 13.15 0.01 6.21
C GLY A 117 12.19 1.20 6.16
N ASP A 118 12.60 2.36 6.68
CA ASP A 118 11.80 3.59 6.61
C ASP A 118 12.03 4.31 5.27
N PRO A 119 11.04 4.34 4.36
CA PRO A 119 11.17 5.01 3.06
C PRO A 119 11.09 6.55 3.17
N LEU A 120 10.75 7.08 4.35
CA LEU A 120 10.64 8.50 4.63
C LEU A 120 11.91 9.05 5.31
N GLY A 121 12.92 8.22 5.61
CA GLY A 121 14.16 8.66 6.27
C GLY A 121 14.87 9.82 5.56
N SER A 122 14.78 9.89 4.22
CA SER A 122 15.32 11.02 3.45
C SER A 122 14.59 12.35 3.70
N ILE A 123 13.33 12.31 4.13
CA ILE A 123 12.53 13.47 4.55
C ILE A 123 12.93 13.87 5.96
N GLU A 124 13.15 12.90 6.85
CA GLU A 124 13.56 13.12 8.24
C GLU A 124 14.96 13.72 8.35
N ASP A 125 15.88 13.25 7.51
CA ASP A 125 17.27 13.75 7.43
C ASP A 125 17.37 15.17 6.83
N SER A 126 16.28 15.69 6.24
CA SER A 126 16.23 17.03 5.65
C SER A 126 15.46 18.00 6.56
N PRO A 127 16.14 19.00 7.17
CA PRO A 127 15.50 19.98 8.04
C PRO A 127 14.39 20.78 7.35
N GLU A 128 14.57 21.10 6.08
CA GLU A 128 13.58 21.84 5.28
C GLU A 128 12.34 20.99 4.97
N LEU A 129 12.51 19.71 4.64
CA LEU A 129 11.37 18.82 4.41
C LEU A 129 10.66 18.45 5.70
N SER A 130 11.39 18.22 6.79
CA SER A 130 10.82 18.02 8.12
C SER A 130 9.99 19.23 8.57
N ALA A 131 10.49 20.45 8.39
CA ALA A 131 9.72 21.67 8.67
C ALA A 131 8.49 21.80 7.78
N ALA A 132 8.60 21.48 6.49
CA ALA A 132 7.48 21.50 5.56
C ALA A 132 6.43 20.40 5.84
N ALA A 133 6.86 19.25 6.37
CA ALA A 133 5.97 18.17 6.84
C ALA A 133 5.23 18.60 8.11
N ALA A 134 5.91 19.21 9.07
CA ALA A 134 5.29 19.70 10.31
C ALA A 134 4.19 20.76 10.05
N GLN A 135 4.33 21.55 8.99
CA GLN A 135 3.35 22.56 8.58
C GLN A 135 2.23 22.00 7.69
N ALA A 136 2.32 20.76 7.23
CA ALA A 136 1.36 20.15 6.33
C ALA A 136 0.29 19.37 7.11
N PRO A 137 -0.99 19.79 7.10
CA PRO A 137 -2.07 19.12 7.83
C PRO A 137 -2.13 17.62 7.56
N ASN A 138 -2.06 17.23 6.28
CA ASN A 138 -2.14 15.82 5.90
C ASN A 138 -0.96 15.00 6.42
N CYS A 139 0.18 15.59 6.83
CA CYS A 139 1.30 14.85 7.41
C CYS A 139 1.17 14.69 8.93
N GLN A 140 0.25 15.40 9.58
CA GLN A 140 0.00 15.30 11.02
C GLN A 140 -0.94 14.15 11.36
N ASP A 141 -1.81 13.77 10.41
CA ASP A 141 -2.76 12.67 10.54
C ASP A 141 -2.10 11.30 10.30
N ILE A 142 -0.99 11.28 9.58
CA ILE A 142 -0.17 10.09 9.35
C ILE A 142 0.77 9.99 10.52
N ALA A 143 0.80 8.84 11.19
CA ALA A 143 1.88 8.56 12.12
C ALA A 143 3.17 8.38 11.30
N ILE A 144 3.83 9.49 10.94
CA ILE A 144 5.26 9.47 10.64
C ILE A 144 5.88 9.06 11.98
N GLY A 145 6.21 7.77 12.09
CA GLY A 145 6.65 7.16 13.35
C GLY A 145 7.86 7.91 13.94
N PRO A 146 8.13 7.75 15.24
CA PRO A 146 9.33 8.29 15.86
C PRO A 146 10.63 7.66 15.35
#